data_AF-A0A4V2G1I5-F1
#
_entry.id   AF-A0A4V2G1I5-F1
#
_cell.length_a   1.000
_cell.length_b   1.000
_cell.length_c   1.000
_cell.angle_alpha   90.00
_cell.angle_beta   90.00
_cell.angle_gamma   90.00
#
_symmetry.space_group_name_H-M   'P 1'
#
loop_
_entity.id
_entity.type
_entity.pdbx_description
1 polymer ?
#
loop_
_entity_poly.entity_id
_entity_poly.type
_entity_poly.pdbx_seq_one_letter_code
_entity_poly.pdbx_strand_id
1 'polypeptide(L)'
;MLLPMSDPTPVFDDLREESRELDLLVAELTESEWARATPAPRWSIAHQIAHLHWTDRAALLAMRDQAAFQKFAEQALTSPDSFVDDGAEEGVRLGPAELLTRWRNGRRELDHALREAAARHTRFPWFGPPMSAAAMATGRLMETWAHGQDVADALGVVRAPTDRLRHVVRIGVRARDFAFAVRGLPAPQDEFRVEVGAPSGELWTYGPEDAAQRVTGSAVDLCLLVTQRAHRADLALTAVGPDADRWLDIAQAFAGPPGTGRDPKAASPEEAPPHEAVPHEAVADEAPPEEPAR
;
A
#
# COMPACT_ATOMS: atom_id res chain seq x y z
N MET A 1 -35.61 10.40 -7.27
CA MET A 1 -34.53 11.40 -7.39
C MET A 1 -33.24 10.62 -7.59
N LEU A 2 -32.54 10.83 -8.71
CA LEU A 2 -31.18 10.29 -8.89
C LEU A 2 -30.29 10.99 -7.85
N LEU A 3 -29.70 10.24 -6.93
CA LEU A 3 -28.66 10.77 -6.06
C LEU A 3 -27.55 11.34 -6.96
N PRO A 4 -27.04 12.57 -6.69
CA PRO A 4 -25.91 13.08 -7.44
C PRO A 4 -24.77 12.08 -7.30
N MET A 5 -24.32 11.52 -8.43
CA MET A 5 -23.13 10.68 -8.43
C MET A 5 -21.98 11.52 -7.88
N SER A 6 -21.23 10.98 -6.91
CA SER A 6 -20.08 11.68 -6.35
C SER A 6 -19.15 12.15 -7.47
N ASP A 7 -18.81 13.44 -7.49
CA ASP A 7 -17.85 13.99 -8.45
C ASP A 7 -16.56 13.15 -8.43
N PRO A 8 -16.13 12.55 -9.56
CA PRO A 8 -14.92 11.74 -9.61
C PRO A 8 -13.65 12.60 -9.75
N THR A 9 -13.76 13.89 -10.05
CA THR A 9 -12.61 14.80 -10.20
C THR A 9 -11.59 14.72 -9.06
N PRO A 10 -12.01 14.68 -7.77
CA PRO A 10 -11.08 14.58 -6.66
C PRO A 10 -10.15 13.36 -6.70
N VAL A 11 -10.59 12.19 -7.20
CA VAL A 11 -9.69 11.01 -7.27
C VAL A 11 -8.67 11.11 -8.41
N PHE A 12 -9.00 11.83 -9.49
CA PHE A 12 -8.06 12.04 -10.59
C PHE A 12 -6.94 13.00 -10.19
N ASP A 13 -7.29 14.10 -9.52
CA ASP A 13 -6.31 15.04 -8.99
C ASP A 13 -5.42 14.38 -7.94
N ASP A 14 -6.00 13.58 -7.05
CA ASP A 14 -5.24 12.85 -6.04
C ASP A 14 -4.31 11.79 -6.67
N LEU A 15 -4.76 11.06 -7.70
CA LEU A 15 -3.89 10.14 -8.44
C LEU A 15 -2.71 10.87 -9.09
N ARG A 16 -2.96 12.05 -9.68
CA ARG A 16 -1.92 12.87 -10.30
C ARG A 16 -0.87 13.31 -9.28
N GLU A 17 -1.29 13.81 -8.12
CA GLU A 17 -0.37 14.25 -7.06
C GLU A 17 0.36 13.08 -6.40
N GLU A 18 -0.33 11.98 -6.13
CA GLU A 18 0.27 10.76 -5.58
C GLU A 18 1.38 10.23 -6.49
N SER A 19 1.13 10.24 -7.80
CA SER A 19 2.14 9.85 -8.78
C SER A 19 3.28 10.86 -8.92
N ARG A 20 3.03 12.15 -8.66
CA ARG A 20 4.06 13.20 -8.66
C ARG A 20 5.01 13.02 -7.48
N GLU A 21 4.50 12.66 -6.30
CA GLU A 21 5.34 12.39 -5.14
C GLU A 21 6.27 11.19 -5.38
N LEU A 22 5.75 10.11 -5.97
CA LEU A 22 6.60 8.96 -6.35
C LEU A 22 7.64 9.35 -7.41
N ASP A 23 7.26 10.15 -8.40
CA ASP A 23 8.18 10.66 -9.41
C ASP A 23 9.37 11.41 -8.79
N LEU A 24 9.11 12.27 -7.81
CA LEU A 24 10.16 12.99 -7.09
C LEU A 24 11.13 12.08 -6.34
N LEU A 25 10.67 10.93 -5.84
CA LEU A 25 11.55 9.96 -5.15
C LEU A 25 12.51 9.26 -6.12
N VAL A 26 12.11 9.06 -7.38
CA VAL A 26 12.89 8.26 -8.34
C VAL A 26 13.63 9.09 -9.40
N ALA A 27 13.26 10.37 -9.56
CA ALA A 27 13.74 11.22 -10.64
C ALA A 27 15.26 11.44 -10.64
N GLU A 28 15.86 11.58 -9.47
CA GLU A 28 17.29 11.90 -9.29
C GLU A 28 18.12 10.69 -8.86
N LEU A 29 17.52 9.49 -8.84
CA LEU A 29 18.24 8.27 -8.49
C LEU A 29 19.18 7.85 -9.62
N THR A 30 20.35 7.38 -9.23
CA THR A 30 21.32 6.73 -10.12
C THR A 30 20.84 5.35 -10.58
N GLU A 31 21.44 4.80 -11.64
CA GLU A 31 21.08 3.45 -12.13
C GLU A 31 21.29 2.36 -11.06
N SER A 32 22.33 2.49 -10.23
CA SER A 32 22.58 1.56 -9.12
C SER A 32 21.53 1.67 -8.02
N GLU A 33 21.00 2.87 -7.77
CA GLU A 33 19.89 3.06 -6.83
C GLU A 33 18.58 2.47 -7.36
N TRP A 34 18.31 2.60 -8.66
CA TRP A 34 17.18 1.93 -9.32
C TRP A 34 17.24 0.39 -9.22
N ALA A 35 18.44 -0.17 -9.09
CA ALA A 35 18.65 -1.60 -8.90
C ALA A 35 18.50 -2.07 -7.44
N ARG A 36 18.33 -1.16 -6.46
CA ARG A 36 18.13 -1.54 -5.06
C ARG A 36 16.89 -2.41 -4.90
N ALA A 37 17.04 -3.52 -4.18
CA ALA A 37 15.93 -4.39 -3.80
C ALA A 37 14.92 -3.63 -2.91
N THR A 38 13.65 -3.91 -3.12
CA THR A 38 12.55 -3.44 -2.27
C THR A 38 12.09 -4.55 -1.33
N PRO A 39 11.23 -4.26 -0.34
CA PRO A 39 10.63 -5.30 0.48
C PRO A 39 9.77 -6.31 -0.29
N ALA A 40 9.32 -5.96 -1.50
CA ALA A 40 8.65 -6.90 -2.40
C ALA A 40 9.70 -7.88 -2.98
N PRO A 41 9.59 -9.20 -2.72
CA PRO A 41 10.59 -10.16 -3.13
C PRO A 41 10.85 -10.13 -4.64
N ARG A 42 12.14 -10.20 -5.03
CA ARG A 42 12.64 -10.11 -6.41
C ARG A 42 12.50 -8.76 -7.09
N TRP A 43 11.79 -7.79 -6.51
CA TRP A 43 11.55 -6.51 -7.16
C TRP A 43 12.51 -5.43 -6.65
N SER A 44 13.23 -4.82 -7.58
CA SER A 44 13.97 -3.57 -7.36
C SER A 44 13.08 -2.34 -7.53
N ILE A 45 13.60 -1.15 -7.22
CA ILE A 45 12.89 0.12 -7.52
C ILE A 45 12.49 0.20 -9.00
N ALA A 46 13.34 -0.28 -9.91
CA ALA A 46 13.01 -0.36 -11.33
C ALA A 46 11.79 -1.24 -11.61
N HIS A 47 11.67 -2.39 -10.93
CA HIS A 47 10.50 -3.27 -11.06
C HIS A 47 9.22 -2.59 -10.58
N GLN A 48 9.29 -1.81 -9.49
CA GLN A 48 8.14 -1.07 -8.97
C GLN A 48 7.59 -0.08 -10.02
N ILE A 49 8.47 0.71 -10.64
CA ILE A 49 8.06 1.67 -11.68
C ILE A 49 7.65 0.94 -12.97
N ALA A 50 8.31 -0.16 -13.32
CA ALA A 50 7.96 -0.99 -14.47
C ALA A 50 6.55 -1.57 -14.35
N HIS A 51 6.18 -2.11 -13.19
CA HIS A 51 4.84 -2.61 -12.92
C HIS A 51 3.78 -1.52 -13.00
N LEU A 52 4.04 -0.33 -12.43
CA LEU A 52 3.13 0.81 -12.54
C LEU A 52 2.94 1.25 -14.00
N HIS A 53 4.03 1.33 -14.77
CA HIS A 53 3.98 1.62 -16.20
C HIS A 53 3.16 0.58 -16.98
N TRP A 54 3.39 -0.70 -16.69
CA TRP A 54 2.72 -1.82 -17.33
C TRP A 54 1.20 -1.80 -17.05
N THR A 55 0.82 -1.59 -15.78
CA THR A 55 -0.60 -1.49 -15.39
C THR A 55 -1.28 -0.22 -15.92
N ASP A 56 -0.57 0.91 -16.03
CA ASP A 56 -1.09 2.13 -16.68
C ASP A 56 -1.37 1.91 -18.17
N ARG A 57 -0.50 1.16 -18.86
CA ARG A 57 -0.73 0.73 -20.25
C ARG A 57 -1.97 -0.15 -20.37
N ALA A 58 -2.16 -1.10 -19.45
CA ALA A 58 -3.34 -1.94 -19.41
C ALA A 58 -4.63 -1.11 -19.26
N ALA A 59 -4.63 -0.12 -18.36
CA ALA A 59 -5.76 0.79 -18.15
C ALA A 59 -6.06 1.61 -19.41
N LEU A 60 -5.03 2.15 -20.07
CA LEU A 60 -5.18 2.86 -21.34
C LEU A 60 -5.77 1.98 -22.45
N LEU A 61 -5.31 0.73 -22.57
CA LEU A 61 -5.90 -0.23 -23.52
C LEU A 61 -7.37 -0.48 -23.20
N ALA A 62 -7.72 -0.78 -21.95
CA ALA A 62 -9.11 -0.99 -21.54
C ALA A 62 -10.04 0.16 -21.92
N MET A 63 -9.51 1.39 -21.90
CA MET A 63 -10.27 2.61 -22.16
C MET A 63 -10.34 3.01 -23.64
N ARG A 64 -9.29 2.72 -24.42
CA ARG A 64 -9.16 3.18 -25.81
C ARG A 64 -9.31 2.07 -26.85
N ASP A 65 -8.94 0.85 -26.52
CA ASP A 65 -8.97 -0.31 -27.41
C ASP A 65 -9.27 -1.59 -26.61
N GLN A 66 -10.56 -1.86 -26.42
CA GLN A 66 -11.02 -3.03 -25.67
C GLN A 66 -10.57 -4.35 -26.31
N ALA A 67 -10.43 -4.42 -27.64
CA ALA A 67 -9.99 -5.64 -28.32
C ALA A 67 -8.51 -5.91 -28.05
N ALA A 68 -7.67 -4.87 -28.06
CA ALA A 68 -6.28 -4.99 -27.65
C ALA A 68 -6.16 -5.32 -26.15
N PHE A 69 -7.02 -4.76 -25.30
CA PHE A 69 -7.08 -5.13 -23.89
C PHE A 69 -7.42 -6.61 -23.69
N GLN A 70 -8.40 -7.17 -24.42
CA GLN A 70 -8.72 -8.60 -24.30
C GLN A 70 -7.53 -9.48 -24.65
N LYS A 71 -6.82 -9.19 -25.75
CA LYS A 71 -5.60 -9.94 -26.11
C LYS A 71 -4.52 -9.84 -25.04
N PHE A 72 -4.34 -8.65 -24.49
CA PHE A 72 -3.39 -8.40 -23.40
C PHE A 72 -3.77 -9.15 -22.12
N ALA A 73 -5.06 -9.20 -21.79
CA ALA A 73 -5.58 -9.94 -20.64
C ALA A 73 -5.54 -11.46 -20.86
N GLU A 74 -5.76 -11.95 -22.07
CA GLU A 74 -5.59 -13.37 -22.42
C GLU A 74 -4.14 -13.80 -22.21
N GLN A 75 -3.17 -12.99 -22.67
CA GLN A 75 -1.75 -13.22 -22.42
C GLN A 75 -1.46 -13.25 -20.91
N ALA A 76 -2.07 -12.35 -20.13
CA ALA A 76 -1.96 -12.34 -18.68
C ALA A 76 -2.37 -13.65 -18.02
N LEU A 77 -3.49 -14.21 -18.51
CA LEU A 77 -4.09 -15.42 -17.96
C LEU A 77 -3.33 -16.70 -18.33
N THR A 78 -2.41 -16.66 -19.31
CA THR A 78 -1.58 -17.83 -19.66
C THR A 78 -0.48 -18.12 -18.65
N SER A 79 -0.08 -17.13 -17.85
CA SER A 79 0.94 -17.27 -16.80
C SER A 79 0.57 -16.47 -15.54
N PRO A 80 -0.56 -16.78 -14.87
CA PRO A 80 -1.10 -15.92 -13.81
C PRO A 80 -0.14 -15.73 -12.62
N ASP A 81 0.74 -16.71 -12.36
CA ASP A 81 1.70 -16.66 -11.25
C ASP A 81 2.98 -15.86 -11.58
N SER A 82 3.31 -15.65 -12.86
CA SER A 82 4.55 -14.95 -13.28
C SER A 82 4.28 -13.68 -14.08
N PHE A 83 3.08 -13.46 -14.59
CA PHE A 83 2.83 -12.44 -15.59
C PHE A 83 3.12 -11.01 -15.11
N VAL A 84 2.80 -10.73 -13.84
CA VAL A 84 3.10 -9.44 -13.22
C VAL A 84 4.63 -9.24 -13.12
N ASP A 85 5.36 -10.30 -12.74
CA ASP A 85 6.83 -10.28 -12.70
C ASP A 85 7.42 -10.13 -14.11
N ASP A 86 6.92 -10.87 -15.10
CA ASP A 86 7.40 -10.86 -16.48
C ASP A 86 7.23 -9.48 -17.12
N GLY A 87 6.09 -8.81 -16.85
CA GLY A 87 5.83 -7.45 -17.29
C GLY A 87 6.76 -6.42 -16.62
N ALA A 88 7.05 -6.59 -15.33
CA ALA A 88 8.01 -5.76 -14.63
C ALA A 88 9.43 -5.96 -15.19
N GLU A 89 9.86 -7.21 -15.40
CA GLU A 89 11.15 -7.57 -16.00
C GLU A 89 11.30 -7.02 -17.42
N GLU A 90 10.24 -7.00 -18.23
CA GLU A 90 10.26 -6.32 -19.54
C GLU A 90 10.50 -4.81 -19.41
N GLY A 91 9.84 -4.17 -18.45
CA GLY A 91 10.03 -2.74 -18.20
C GLY A 91 11.44 -2.41 -17.73
N VAL A 92 12.05 -3.26 -16.88
CA VAL A 92 13.43 -3.06 -16.42
C VAL A 92 14.44 -3.06 -17.57
N ARG A 93 14.22 -3.87 -18.63
CA ARG A 93 15.08 -3.91 -19.82
C ARG A 93 15.17 -2.60 -20.60
N LEU A 94 14.25 -1.65 -20.38
CA LEU A 94 14.29 -0.32 -21.01
C LEU A 94 15.41 0.57 -20.43
N GLY A 95 15.86 0.28 -19.21
CA GLY A 95 16.74 1.16 -18.45
C GLY A 95 15.97 2.29 -17.72
N PRO A 96 16.49 2.81 -16.59
CA PRO A 96 15.79 3.77 -15.74
C PRO A 96 15.27 5.03 -16.45
N ALA A 97 16.10 5.68 -17.27
CA ALA A 97 15.74 6.96 -17.90
C ALA A 97 14.59 6.82 -18.91
N GLU A 98 14.62 5.77 -19.74
CA GLU A 98 13.57 5.50 -20.72
C GLU A 98 12.29 5.04 -20.01
N LEU A 99 12.41 4.15 -19.02
CA LEU A 99 11.26 3.68 -18.24
C LEU A 99 10.56 4.84 -17.52
N LEU A 100 11.31 5.73 -16.86
CA LEU A 100 10.77 6.91 -16.20
C LEU A 100 10.06 7.84 -17.19
N THR A 101 10.66 8.06 -18.37
CA THR A 101 10.06 8.88 -19.44
C THR A 101 8.73 8.28 -19.91
N ARG A 102 8.69 6.98 -20.19
CA ARG A 102 7.47 6.29 -20.63
C ARG A 102 6.39 6.27 -19.56
N TRP A 103 6.76 6.05 -18.29
CA TRP A 103 5.83 6.09 -17.19
C TRP A 103 5.22 7.50 -17.02
N ARG A 104 6.04 8.56 -17.06
CA ARG A 104 5.56 9.95 -17.04
C ARG A 104 4.59 10.25 -18.18
N ASN A 105 4.89 9.79 -19.40
CA ASN A 105 4.01 9.98 -20.56
C ASN A 105 2.68 9.23 -20.38
N GLY A 106 2.75 7.96 -19.99
CA GLY A 106 1.57 7.11 -19.75
C GLY A 106 0.63 7.69 -18.70
N ARG A 107 1.16 8.21 -17.59
CA ARG A 107 0.35 8.85 -16.55
C ARG A 107 -0.39 10.10 -17.04
N ARG A 108 0.23 10.93 -17.89
CA ARG A 108 -0.44 12.09 -18.49
C ARG A 108 -1.55 11.67 -19.45
N GLU A 109 -1.29 10.64 -20.25
CA GLU A 109 -2.31 10.08 -21.14
C GLU A 109 -3.48 9.46 -20.37
N LEU A 110 -3.19 8.79 -19.26
CA LEU A 110 -4.18 8.14 -18.41
C LEU A 110 -5.07 9.17 -17.72
N ASP A 111 -4.50 10.26 -17.17
CA ASP A 111 -5.29 11.37 -16.60
C ASP A 111 -6.28 11.95 -17.64
N HIS A 112 -5.80 12.20 -18.86
CA HIS A 112 -6.67 12.68 -19.94
C HIS A 112 -7.80 11.68 -20.27
N ALA A 113 -7.46 10.40 -20.44
CA ALA A 113 -8.43 9.35 -20.75
C ALA A 113 -9.48 9.19 -19.63
N LEU A 114 -9.08 9.28 -18.36
CA LEU A 114 -9.97 9.17 -17.19
C LEU A 114 -10.98 10.31 -17.15
N ARG A 115 -10.54 11.54 -17.41
CA ARG A 115 -11.42 12.72 -17.44
C ARG A 115 -12.41 12.64 -18.59
N GLU A 116 -11.96 12.26 -19.79
CA GLU A 116 -12.83 12.07 -20.95
C GLU A 116 -13.87 10.96 -20.72
N ALA A 117 -13.43 9.83 -20.15
CA ALA A 117 -14.28 8.70 -19.80
C ALA A 117 -15.33 9.05 -18.74
N ALA A 118 -14.97 9.82 -17.72
CA ALA A 118 -15.86 10.22 -16.64
C ALA A 118 -17.04 11.04 -17.16
N ALA A 119 -16.78 11.97 -18.09
CA ALA A 119 -17.81 12.79 -18.74
C ALA A 119 -18.85 11.95 -19.52
N ARG A 120 -18.46 10.76 -19.99
CA ARG A 120 -19.32 9.83 -20.74
C ARG A 120 -19.97 8.73 -19.90
N HIS A 121 -19.64 8.64 -18.61
CA HIS A 121 -20.09 7.58 -17.70
C HIS A 121 -19.83 6.15 -18.23
N THR A 122 -18.76 5.98 -19.01
CA THR A 122 -18.42 4.70 -19.63
C THR A 122 -17.84 3.72 -18.60
N ARG A 123 -18.15 2.42 -18.76
CA ARG A 123 -17.47 1.33 -18.06
C ARG A 123 -16.54 0.59 -19.00
N PHE A 124 -15.45 0.06 -18.44
CA PHE A 124 -14.36 -0.57 -19.16
C PHE A 124 -14.16 -2.01 -18.70
N PRO A 125 -13.77 -2.92 -19.60
CA PRO A 125 -13.32 -4.24 -19.19
C PRO A 125 -12.09 -4.11 -18.29
N TRP A 126 -11.95 -5.04 -17.34
CA TRP A 126 -10.78 -5.12 -16.48
C TRP A 126 -10.49 -6.59 -16.15
N PHE A 127 -9.38 -6.88 -15.47
CA PHE A 127 -9.05 -8.23 -15.00
C PHE A 127 -10.08 -8.81 -14.01
N GLY A 128 -10.92 -7.96 -13.45
CA GLY A 128 -12.07 -8.32 -12.62
C GLY A 128 -13.36 -7.70 -13.16
N PRO A 129 -14.31 -7.30 -12.27
CA PRO A 129 -15.53 -6.65 -12.71
C PRO A 129 -15.28 -5.39 -13.55
N PRO A 130 -16.13 -5.09 -14.55
CA PRO A 130 -16.00 -3.87 -15.34
C PRO A 130 -16.00 -2.59 -14.46
N MET A 131 -15.00 -1.74 -14.68
CA MET A 131 -14.74 -0.56 -13.86
C MET A 131 -15.29 0.71 -14.50
N SER A 132 -15.76 1.65 -13.68
CA SER A 132 -15.92 3.05 -14.09
C SER A 132 -14.58 3.79 -14.08
N ALA A 133 -14.50 4.97 -14.69
CA ALA A 133 -13.30 5.81 -14.62
C ALA A 133 -12.87 6.10 -13.17
N ALA A 134 -13.80 6.42 -12.28
CA ALA A 134 -13.52 6.66 -10.86
C ALA A 134 -12.95 5.42 -10.15
N ALA A 135 -13.50 4.23 -10.44
CA ALA A 135 -13.02 2.98 -9.86
C ALA A 135 -11.61 2.63 -10.37
N MET A 136 -11.36 2.83 -11.68
CA MET A 136 -10.05 2.67 -12.29
C MET A 136 -9.02 3.59 -11.61
N ALA A 137 -9.31 4.89 -11.49
CA ALA A 137 -8.42 5.84 -10.84
C ALA A 137 -8.16 5.52 -9.37
N THR A 138 -9.18 5.05 -8.64
CA THR A 138 -9.03 4.60 -7.24
C THR A 138 -8.05 3.43 -7.15
N GLY A 139 -8.20 2.43 -8.03
CA GLY A 139 -7.28 1.29 -8.08
C GLY A 139 -5.86 1.70 -8.45
N ARG A 140 -5.70 2.58 -9.46
CA ARG A 140 -4.39 3.12 -9.84
C ARG A 140 -3.74 3.94 -8.72
N LEU A 141 -4.52 4.73 -7.98
CA LEU A 141 -4.02 5.50 -6.84
C LEU A 141 -3.50 4.57 -5.74
N MET A 142 -4.27 3.53 -5.41
CA MET A 142 -3.86 2.51 -4.44
C MET A 142 -2.56 1.81 -4.88
N GLU A 143 -2.46 1.39 -6.14
CA GLU A 143 -1.24 0.77 -6.68
C GLU A 143 -0.05 1.74 -6.58
N THR A 144 -0.20 2.98 -7.07
CA THR A 144 0.86 4.01 -7.00
C THR A 144 1.31 4.25 -5.56
N TRP A 145 0.38 4.37 -4.62
CA TRP A 145 0.72 4.57 -3.21
C TRP A 145 1.47 3.38 -2.63
N ALA A 146 1.01 2.15 -2.90
CA ALA A 146 1.57 0.93 -2.34
C ALA A 146 2.98 0.64 -2.90
N HIS A 147 3.17 0.76 -4.21
CA HIS A 147 4.49 0.62 -4.83
C HIS A 147 5.41 1.80 -4.47
N GLY A 148 4.86 2.99 -4.27
CA GLY A 148 5.61 4.12 -3.72
C GLY A 148 6.09 3.91 -2.29
N GLN A 149 5.32 3.18 -1.47
CA GLN A 149 5.78 2.73 -0.14
C GLN A 149 6.95 1.75 -0.25
N ASP A 150 6.89 0.77 -1.16
CA ASP A 150 7.98 -0.18 -1.38
C ASP A 150 9.28 0.55 -1.83
N VAL A 151 9.16 1.59 -2.66
CA VAL A 151 10.30 2.46 -3.05
C VAL A 151 10.84 3.25 -1.86
N ALA A 152 9.95 3.85 -1.05
CA ALA A 152 10.37 4.63 0.11
C ALA A 152 11.07 3.77 1.17
N ASP A 153 10.55 2.56 1.44
CA ASP A 153 11.17 1.56 2.30
C ASP A 153 12.56 1.18 1.77
N ALA A 154 12.68 0.93 0.46
CA ALA A 154 13.95 0.59 -0.17
C ALA A 154 14.99 1.72 -0.03
N LEU A 155 14.56 2.98 -0.09
CA LEU A 155 15.41 4.17 0.06
C LEU A 155 15.68 4.56 1.52
N GLY A 156 14.89 4.04 2.48
CA GLY A 156 14.97 4.42 3.89
C GLY A 156 14.40 5.82 4.18
N VAL A 157 13.43 6.28 3.39
CA VAL A 157 12.80 7.60 3.53
C VAL A 157 11.35 7.49 3.97
N VAL A 158 10.88 8.50 4.71
CA VAL A 158 9.47 8.58 5.12
C VAL A 158 8.68 9.40 4.10
N ARG A 159 7.58 8.83 3.62
CA ARG A 159 6.59 9.58 2.83
C ARG A 159 5.61 10.25 3.77
N ALA A 160 5.47 11.57 3.68
CA ALA A 160 4.47 12.29 4.46
C ALA A 160 3.06 11.83 4.06
N PRO A 161 2.27 11.24 4.97
CA PRO A 161 0.93 10.79 4.64
C PRO A 161 -0.01 11.97 4.42
N THR A 162 -0.97 11.83 3.50
CA THR A 162 -1.95 12.87 3.18
C THR A 162 -3.36 12.30 3.14
N ASP A 163 -4.37 13.17 3.15
CA ASP A 163 -5.77 12.75 3.10
C ASP A 163 -6.18 12.05 1.79
N ARG A 164 -5.28 11.95 0.79
CA ARG A 164 -5.46 11.12 -0.41
C ARG A 164 -5.63 9.64 -0.06
N LEU A 165 -5.14 9.22 1.12
CA LEU A 165 -5.32 7.88 1.66
C LEU A 165 -6.79 7.46 1.83
N ARG A 166 -7.73 8.41 1.89
CA ARG A 166 -9.17 8.10 1.95
C ARG A 166 -9.63 7.20 0.80
N HIS A 167 -8.97 7.28 -0.36
CA HIS A 167 -9.26 6.41 -1.51
C HIS A 167 -8.80 4.98 -1.28
N VAL A 168 -7.61 4.80 -0.70
CA VAL A 168 -7.02 3.50 -0.35
C VAL A 168 -7.81 2.83 0.78
N VAL A 169 -8.16 3.59 1.83
CA VAL A 169 -9.04 3.13 2.91
C VAL A 169 -10.38 2.67 2.33
N ARG A 170 -11.02 3.50 1.49
CA ARG A 170 -12.33 3.18 0.91
C ARG A 170 -12.30 1.90 0.08
N ILE A 171 -11.31 1.70 -0.79
CA ILE A 171 -11.22 0.46 -1.58
C ILE A 171 -10.91 -0.75 -0.68
N GLY A 172 -10.05 -0.59 0.33
CA GLY A 172 -9.76 -1.65 1.30
C GLY A 172 -10.99 -2.11 2.08
N VAL A 173 -11.78 -1.18 2.61
CA VAL A 173 -13.04 -1.50 3.30
C VAL A 173 -14.04 -2.18 2.36
N ARG A 174 -14.19 -1.67 1.12
CA ARG A 174 -15.09 -2.28 0.13
C ARG A 174 -14.65 -3.65 -0.34
N ALA A 175 -13.37 -3.98 -0.20
CA ALA A 175 -12.81 -5.28 -0.55
C ALA A 175 -12.90 -6.30 0.61
N ARG A 176 -13.56 -5.97 1.73
CA ARG A 176 -13.76 -6.90 2.87
C ARG A 176 -14.22 -8.29 2.42
N ASP A 177 -15.37 -8.38 1.77
CA ASP A 177 -15.95 -9.68 1.40
C ASP A 177 -15.10 -10.39 0.35
N PHE A 178 -14.47 -9.62 -0.54
CA PHE A 178 -13.52 -10.15 -1.50
C PHE A 178 -12.33 -10.83 -0.80
N ALA A 179 -11.80 -10.24 0.27
CA ALA A 179 -10.68 -10.80 1.03
C ALA A 179 -11.00 -12.16 1.69
N PHE A 180 -12.25 -12.36 2.12
CA PHE A 180 -12.74 -13.68 2.57
C PHE A 180 -12.91 -14.64 1.39
N ALA A 181 -13.60 -14.21 0.34
CA ALA A 181 -13.92 -15.03 -0.82
C ALA A 181 -12.67 -15.57 -1.53
N VAL A 182 -11.63 -14.74 -1.71
CA VAL A 182 -10.38 -15.14 -2.36
C VAL A 182 -9.58 -16.16 -1.55
N ARG A 183 -9.91 -16.34 -0.26
CA ARG A 183 -9.35 -17.37 0.63
C ARG A 183 -10.31 -18.55 0.86
N GLY A 184 -11.42 -18.62 0.13
CA GLY A 184 -12.44 -19.66 0.31
C GLY A 184 -13.16 -19.61 1.67
N LEU A 185 -13.13 -18.46 2.35
CA LEU A 185 -13.80 -18.25 3.63
C LEU A 185 -15.18 -17.62 3.42
N PRO A 186 -16.19 -17.95 4.25
CA PRO A 186 -17.47 -17.25 4.22
C PRO A 186 -17.29 -15.81 4.71
N ALA A 187 -17.81 -14.85 3.96
CA ALA A 187 -17.84 -13.47 4.40
C ALA A 187 -18.87 -13.28 5.54
N PRO A 188 -18.56 -12.49 6.59
CA PRO A 188 -19.50 -12.12 7.64
C PRO A 188 -20.76 -11.48 7.05
N GLN A 189 -21.93 -11.91 7.52
CA GLN A 189 -23.21 -11.34 7.06
C GLN A 189 -23.39 -9.91 7.56
N ASP A 190 -23.04 -9.65 8.82
CA ASP A 190 -23.15 -8.33 9.41
C ASP A 190 -21.98 -7.44 8.99
N GLU A 191 -22.26 -6.16 8.75
CA GLU A 191 -21.23 -5.15 8.59
C GLU A 191 -20.56 -4.85 9.93
N PHE A 192 -19.26 -4.53 9.90
CA PHE A 192 -18.55 -3.99 11.05
C PHE A 192 -18.12 -2.55 10.78
N ARG A 193 -18.03 -1.76 11.85
CA ARG A 193 -17.65 -0.35 11.78
C ARG A 193 -16.14 -0.23 11.60
N VAL A 194 -15.69 0.60 10.68
CA VAL A 194 -14.27 0.96 10.54
C VAL A 194 -14.12 2.44 10.85
N GLU A 195 -13.27 2.80 11.80
CA GLU A 195 -13.01 4.19 12.20
C GLU A 195 -11.50 4.45 12.18
N VAL A 196 -11.04 5.28 11.26
CA VAL A 196 -9.62 5.56 11.11
C VAL A 196 -9.32 7.04 11.17
N GLY A 197 -8.26 7.41 11.89
CA GLY A 197 -7.75 8.77 11.95
C GLY A 197 -7.03 9.14 10.65
N ALA A 198 -7.51 10.19 9.99
CA ALA A 198 -6.88 10.80 8.83
C ALA A 198 -5.54 11.47 9.21
N PRO A 199 -4.62 11.65 8.25
CA PRO A 199 -3.42 12.46 8.46
C PRO A 199 -3.72 13.91 8.91
N SER A 200 -4.84 14.49 8.49
CA SER A 200 -5.32 15.80 8.95
C SER A 200 -5.89 15.82 10.38
N GLY A 201 -6.12 14.65 10.99
CA GLY A 201 -6.78 14.50 12.28
C GLY A 201 -8.30 14.32 12.22
N GLU A 202 -8.91 14.38 11.02
CA GLU A 202 -10.32 14.01 10.83
C GLU A 202 -10.54 12.51 11.11
N LEU A 203 -11.70 12.14 11.65
CA LEU A 203 -12.09 10.74 11.77
C LEU A 203 -12.87 10.31 10.52
N TRP A 204 -12.38 9.30 9.79
CA TRP A 204 -13.12 8.68 8.70
C TRP A 204 -13.82 7.41 9.18
N THR A 205 -15.10 7.29 8.86
CA THR A 205 -15.93 6.18 9.34
C THR A 205 -16.65 5.46 8.19
N TYR A 206 -16.68 4.12 8.24
CA TYR A 206 -17.36 3.26 7.27
C TYR A 206 -18.17 2.18 7.99
N GLY A 207 -19.34 1.83 7.45
CA GLY A 207 -20.27 0.87 8.05
C GLY A 207 -21.18 1.47 9.14
N PRO A 208 -22.14 0.69 9.67
CA PRO A 208 -23.14 1.17 10.63
C PRO A 208 -22.53 1.66 11.94
N GLU A 209 -23.08 2.74 12.50
CA GLU A 209 -22.61 3.30 13.77
C GLU A 209 -22.86 2.36 14.97
N ASP A 210 -23.94 1.58 14.88
CA ASP A 210 -24.40 0.58 15.85
C ASP A 210 -23.89 -0.84 15.57
N ALA A 211 -22.92 -1.00 14.65
CA ALA A 211 -22.33 -2.30 14.37
C ALA A 211 -21.70 -2.90 15.64
N ALA A 212 -22.00 -4.18 15.89
CA ALA A 212 -21.52 -4.91 17.08
C ALA A 212 -19.99 -5.12 17.08
N GLN A 213 -19.36 -5.03 15.90
CA GLN A 213 -17.94 -5.24 15.71
C GLN A 213 -17.30 -4.00 15.08
N ARG A 214 -16.03 -3.77 15.39
CA ARG A 214 -15.33 -2.53 15.01
C ARG A 214 -13.85 -2.75 14.73
N VAL A 215 -13.30 -2.01 13.78
CA VAL A 215 -11.86 -1.79 13.59
C VAL A 215 -11.54 -0.32 13.83
N THR A 216 -10.50 -0.03 14.61
CA THR A 216 -10.00 1.33 14.84
C THR A 216 -8.49 1.43 14.66
N GLY A 217 -8.00 2.62 14.28
CA GLY A 217 -6.56 2.91 14.21
C GLY A 217 -6.25 4.09 13.28
N SER A 218 -5.03 4.14 12.72
CA SER A 218 -4.66 5.18 11.76
C SER A 218 -5.03 4.79 10.32
N ALA A 219 -5.33 5.80 9.48
CA ALA A 219 -5.56 5.55 8.06
C ALA A 219 -4.32 4.97 7.37
N VAL A 220 -3.13 5.41 7.77
CA VAL A 220 -1.85 4.92 7.23
C VAL A 220 -1.68 3.43 7.50
N ASP A 221 -1.91 3.00 8.74
CA ASP A 221 -1.78 1.59 9.12
C ASP A 221 -2.78 0.73 8.37
N LEU A 222 -4.03 1.18 8.25
CA LEU A 222 -5.03 0.45 7.47
C LEU A 222 -4.61 0.35 6.00
N CYS A 223 -4.08 1.42 5.40
CA CYS A 223 -3.56 1.40 4.03
C CYS A 223 -2.40 0.41 3.88
N LEU A 224 -1.45 0.39 4.83
CA LEU A 224 -0.34 -0.58 4.83
C LEU A 224 -0.87 -2.02 4.93
N LEU A 225 -1.86 -2.27 5.78
CA LEU A 225 -2.44 -3.61 5.94
C LEU A 225 -3.18 -4.08 4.69
N VAL A 226 -4.13 -3.29 4.19
CA VAL A 226 -4.99 -3.71 3.06
C VAL A 226 -4.21 -3.83 1.75
N THR A 227 -3.05 -3.17 1.65
CA THR A 227 -2.12 -3.33 0.53
C THR A 227 -1.02 -4.36 0.81
N GLN A 228 -0.99 -4.99 1.98
CA GLN A 228 0.01 -5.97 2.40
C GLN A 228 1.45 -5.43 2.41
N ARG A 229 1.60 -4.14 2.75
CA ARG A 229 2.88 -3.46 2.96
C ARG A 229 3.30 -3.42 4.44
N ALA A 230 2.58 -4.09 5.32
CA ALA A 230 3.01 -4.35 6.69
C ALA A 230 2.32 -5.61 7.23
N HIS A 231 2.95 -6.26 8.20
CA HIS A 231 2.29 -7.29 8.98
C HIS A 231 1.37 -6.64 10.02
N ARG A 232 0.23 -7.27 10.33
CA ARG A 232 -0.76 -6.72 11.28
C ARG A 232 -0.17 -6.40 12.65
N ALA A 233 0.82 -7.18 13.11
CA ALA A 233 1.45 -7.00 14.41
C ALA A 233 2.33 -5.74 14.51
N ASP A 234 2.71 -5.16 13.38
CA ASP A 234 3.52 -3.94 13.32
C ASP A 234 2.65 -2.66 13.23
N LEU A 235 1.34 -2.81 13.36
CA LEU A 235 0.36 -1.76 13.10
C LEU A 235 -0.48 -1.48 14.34
N ALA A 236 -0.80 -0.21 14.57
CA ALA A 236 -1.67 0.22 15.66
C ALA A 236 -3.16 0.10 15.27
N LEU A 237 -3.55 -1.04 14.71
CA LEU A 237 -4.92 -1.40 14.38
C LEU A 237 -5.50 -2.30 15.46
N THR A 238 -6.69 -1.98 15.94
CA THR A 238 -7.39 -2.77 16.96
C THR A 238 -8.74 -3.21 16.45
N ALA A 239 -9.14 -4.43 16.78
CA ALA A 239 -10.45 -4.96 16.46
C ALA A 239 -11.24 -5.31 17.72
N VAL A 240 -12.54 -5.05 17.67
CA VAL A 240 -13.53 -5.55 18.63
C VAL A 240 -14.47 -6.47 17.86
N GLY A 241 -14.53 -7.73 18.28
CA GLY A 241 -15.34 -8.78 17.65
C GLY A 241 -14.54 -9.70 16.71
N PRO A 242 -14.96 -10.97 16.60
CA PRO A 242 -14.18 -12.01 15.92
C PRO A 242 -14.04 -11.82 14.41
N ASP A 243 -15.06 -11.28 13.72
CA ASP A 243 -15.03 -11.09 12.27
C ASP A 243 -14.19 -9.88 11.88
N ALA A 244 -14.25 -8.80 12.68
CA ALA A 244 -13.39 -7.64 12.52
C ALA A 244 -11.91 -8.02 12.74
N ASP A 245 -11.61 -8.79 13.79
CA ASP A 245 -10.25 -9.29 14.06
C ASP A 245 -9.77 -10.22 12.95
N ARG A 246 -10.65 -11.13 12.50
CA ARG A 246 -10.34 -12.04 11.39
C ARG A 246 -10.09 -11.30 10.09
N TRP A 247 -10.83 -10.23 9.80
CA TRP A 247 -10.60 -9.44 8.59
C TRP A 247 -9.21 -8.80 8.60
N LEU A 248 -8.70 -8.35 9.75
CA LEU A 248 -7.34 -7.80 9.85
C LEU A 248 -6.25 -8.83 9.49
N ASP A 249 -6.49 -10.13 9.63
CA ASP A 249 -5.55 -11.17 9.18
C ASP A 249 -5.44 -11.29 7.65
N ILE A 250 -6.52 -10.98 6.94
CA ILE A 250 -6.70 -11.36 5.54
C ILE A 250 -6.91 -10.17 4.61
N ALA A 251 -6.94 -8.95 5.15
CA ALA A 251 -7.26 -7.74 4.41
C ALA A 251 -6.45 -7.63 3.11
N GLN A 252 -7.14 -7.31 2.03
CA GLN A 252 -6.56 -7.16 0.69
C GLN A 252 -7.43 -6.25 -0.15
N ALA A 253 -6.84 -5.23 -0.76
CA ALA A 253 -7.52 -4.24 -1.58
C ALA A 253 -7.28 -4.40 -3.10
N PHE A 254 -6.40 -5.32 -3.51
CA PHE A 254 -6.05 -5.58 -4.90
C PHE A 254 -6.66 -6.90 -5.41
N ALA A 255 -6.93 -6.95 -6.71
CA ALA A 255 -7.40 -8.15 -7.38
C ALA A 255 -6.26 -9.16 -7.57
N GLY A 256 -6.58 -10.45 -7.55
CA GLY A 256 -5.60 -11.54 -7.66
C GLY A 256 -5.60 -12.45 -6.44
N PRO A 257 -4.79 -13.52 -6.44
CA PRO A 257 -4.69 -14.45 -5.33
C PRO A 257 -4.20 -13.76 -4.05
N PRO A 258 -4.36 -14.40 -2.88
CA PRO A 258 -3.78 -13.91 -1.64
C PRO A 258 -2.27 -13.72 -1.79
N GLY A 259 -1.76 -12.52 -1.51
CA GLY A 259 -0.32 -12.33 -1.37
C GLY A 259 0.22 -13.05 -0.13
N THR A 260 1.53 -13.24 -0.07
CA THR A 260 2.21 -13.88 1.08
C THR A 260 2.25 -12.97 2.31
N GLY A 261 1.89 -11.69 2.16
CA GLY A 261 2.04 -10.68 3.21
C GLY A 261 3.51 -10.34 3.50
N ARG A 262 3.72 -9.54 4.55
CA ARG A 262 5.04 -9.31 5.15
C ARG A 262 5.13 -10.09 6.45
N ASP A 263 6.31 -10.58 6.78
CA ASP A 263 6.60 -11.11 8.12
C ASP A 263 6.58 -9.97 9.16
N PRO A 264 6.23 -10.26 10.43
CA PRO A 264 6.36 -9.28 11.50
C PRO A 264 7.80 -8.81 11.62
N LYS A 265 7.99 -7.51 11.87
CA LYS A 265 9.32 -7.00 12.20
C LYS A 265 9.80 -7.69 13.48
N ALA A 266 11.05 -8.16 13.48
CA ALA A 266 11.66 -8.66 14.70
C ALA A 266 11.56 -7.56 15.76
N ALA A 267 11.11 -7.91 16.97
CA ALA A 267 11.12 -6.98 18.09
C ALA A 267 12.55 -6.42 18.19
N SER A 268 12.69 -5.11 17.99
CA SER A 268 13.94 -4.44 18.33
C SER A 268 14.18 -4.75 19.81
N PRO A 269 15.38 -5.18 20.24
CA PRO A 269 15.66 -5.33 21.64
C PRO A 269 15.38 -3.97 22.28
N GLU A 270 14.31 -3.91 23.07
CA GLU A 270 13.93 -2.74 23.85
C GLU A 270 15.16 -2.33 24.66
N GLU A 271 15.56 -1.05 24.58
CA GLU A 271 16.64 -0.51 25.41
C GLU A 271 16.36 -0.90 26.86
N ALA A 272 17.19 -1.80 27.39
CA ALA A 272 17.11 -2.16 28.79
C ALA A 272 17.18 -0.87 29.62
N PRO A 273 16.29 -0.68 30.61
CA PRO A 273 16.32 0.51 31.44
C PRO A 273 17.72 0.64 32.07
N PRO A 274 18.29 1.86 32.17
CA PRO A 274 19.61 2.03 32.75
C PRO A 274 19.59 1.48 34.17
N HIS A 275 20.53 0.57 34.43
CA HIS A 275 20.81 0.02 35.75
C HIS A 275 20.89 1.17 36.77
N GLU A 276 19.96 1.20 37.73
CA GLU A 276 20.07 2.10 38.87
C GLU A 276 21.41 1.83 39.56
N ALA A 277 22.25 2.87 39.61
CA ALA A 277 23.49 2.84 40.35
C ALA A 277 23.17 2.67 41.84
N VAL A 278 23.57 1.53 42.41
CA VAL A 278 23.57 1.30 43.86
C VAL A 278 24.53 2.32 44.49
N PRO A 279 24.09 3.15 45.45
CA PRO A 279 24.98 4.10 46.10
C PRO A 279 26.01 3.35 46.96
N HIS A 280 27.27 3.72 46.76
CA HIS A 280 28.42 3.24 47.52
C HIS A 280 28.27 3.67 48.99
N GLU A 281 28.03 2.71 49.89
CA GLU A 281 28.21 2.93 51.32
C GLU A 281 29.70 3.16 51.63
N ALA A 282 29.98 4.21 52.40
CA ALA A 282 31.31 4.57 52.86
C ALA A 282 31.80 3.53 53.87
N VAL A 283 32.88 2.82 53.54
CA VAL A 283 33.62 1.99 54.48
C VAL A 283 34.57 2.89 55.26
N ALA A 284 34.42 2.86 56.59
CA ALA A 284 35.24 3.60 57.53
C ALA A 284 36.68 3.09 57.54
N ASP A 285 37.58 4.05 57.75
CA ASP A 285 39.04 3.96 57.84
C ASP A 285 39.47 3.11 59.06
N GLU A 286 40.15 1.98 58.83
CA GLU A 286 40.88 1.25 59.87
C GLU A 286 42.37 1.23 59.53
N ALA A 287 43.15 1.82 60.45
CA ALA A 287 44.60 2.00 60.37
C ALA A 287 45.37 0.65 60.39
N PRO A 288 46.56 0.58 59.76
CA PRO A 288 47.34 -0.65 59.68
C PRO A 288 48.09 -0.95 60.99
N PRO A 289 48.27 -2.22 61.38
CA PRO A 289 49.16 -2.58 62.47
C PRO A 289 50.63 -2.61 62.02
N GLU A 290 51.51 -2.16 62.93
CA GLU A 290 52.96 -2.10 62.80
C GLU A 290 53.61 -3.49 62.64
N GLU A 291 54.58 -3.60 61.72
CA GLU A 291 55.56 -4.69 61.66
C GLU A 291 56.66 -4.51 62.73
N PRO A 292 57.14 -5.62 63.34
CA PRO A 292 58.49 -5.67 63.85
C PRO A 292 59.39 -6.61 63.04
N ALA A 293 60.41 -5.99 62.45
CA ALA A 293 61.73 -6.47 62.04
C ALA A 293 62.11 -7.96 62.22
N ARG A 294 62.54 -8.60 61.13
CA ARG A 294 63.97 -8.90 60.83
C ARG A 294 64.17 -9.45 59.43
#